data_AF-A0A845PP21-F1
#
_entry.id   AF-A0A845PP21-F1
#
_cell.length_a   1.000
_cell.length_b   1.000
_cell.length_c   1.000
_cell.angle_alpha   90.00
_cell.angle_beta   90.00
_cell.angle_gamma   90.00
#
_symmetry.space_group_name_H-M   'P 1'
#
loop_
_entity.id
_entity.type
_entity.pdbx_description
1 polymer ?
#
loop_
_entity_poly.entity_id
_entity_poly.type
_entity_poly.pdbx_seq_one_letter_code
_entity_poly.pdbx_strand_id
1 'polypeptide(L)'
;MTITALLPLFLNYLKVEKRYSSHTFLSYENDLNGFIIFCKQDYETDLLKNILHLHIRSWIVSLMSDNNSVVTVNRKISTLRTFYKWALRKGYTTT
;
A
#
# COMPACT_ATOMS: atom_id res chain seq x y z
N MET A 1 -0.59 -13.84 -4.46
CA MET A 1 -1.76 -13.28 -3.74
C MET A 1 -1.98 -11.84 -4.17
N THR A 2 -3.21 -11.34 -4.12
CA THR A 2 -3.52 -9.94 -4.43
C THR A 2 -3.34 -9.05 -3.21
N ILE A 3 -3.08 -7.76 -3.43
CA ILE A 3 -2.97 -6.77 -2.33
C ILE A 3 -4.30 -6.70 -1.58
N THR A 4 -5.45 -6.73 -2.28
CA THR A 4 -6.77 -6.78 -1.63
C THR A 4 -6.90 -7.97 -0.66
N ALA A 5 -6.46 -9.17 -1.06
CA ALA A 5 -6.54 -10.35 -0.18
C ALA A 5 -5.59 -10.24 1.04
N LEU A 6 -4.49 -9.51 0.90
CA LEU A 6 -3.49 -9.34 1.95
C LEU A 6 -3.83 -8.19 2.92
N LEU A 7 -4.68 -7.25 2.52
CA LEU A 7 -5.01 -6.07 3.31
C LEU A 7 -5.53 -6.41 4.71
N PRO A 8 -6.52 -7.30 4.91
CA PRO A 8 -7.02 -7.63 6.26
C PRO A 8 -5.93 -8.25 7.16
N LEU A 9 -5.06 -9.08 6.59
CA LEU A 9 -3.95 -9.72 7.32
C LEU A 9 -2.92 -8.68 7.76
N PHE A 10 -2.62 -7.71 6.89
CA PHE A 10 -1.71 -6.61 7.20
C PHE A 10 -2.30 -5.66 8.26
N LEU A 11 -3.59 -5.32 8.13
CA LEU A 11 -4.27 -4.48 9.11
C LEU A 11 -4.33 -5.15 10.49
N ASN A 12 -4.57 -6.47 10.53
CA ASN A 12 -4.50 -7.23 11.78
C ASN A 12 -3.09 -7.21 12.38
N TYR A 13 -2.04 -7.33 11.56
CA TYR A 13 -0.65 -7.17 12.00
C TYR A 13 -0.41 -5.79 12.64
N LEU A 14 -0.90 -4.71 12.02
CA LEU A 14 -0.74 -3.36 12.58
C LEU A 14 -1.47 -3.19 13.92
N LYS A 15 -2.66 -3.78 14.05
CA LYS A 15 -3.49 -3.68 15.26
C LYS A 15 -2.92 -4.51 16.41
N VAL A 16 -2.58 -5.77 16.17
CA VAL A 16 -2.21 -6.73 17.21
C VAL A 16 -0.73 -6.65 17.55
N GLU A 17 0.13 -6.75 16.53
CA GLU A 17 1.58 -6.84 16.74
C GLU A 17 2.21 -5.46 16.95
N LYS A 18 1.72 -4.43 16.25
CA LYS A 18 2.25 -3.06 16.35
C LYS A 18 1.48 -2.13 17.29
N ARG A 19 0.26 -2.51 17.71
CA ARG A 19 -0.61 -1.72 18.61
C ARG A 19 -0.79 -0.27 18.17
N TYR A 20 -0.90 -0.05 16.85
CA TYR A 20 -1.10 1.29 16.32
C TYR A 20 -2.46 1.85 16.70
N SER A 21 -2.52 3.17 16.90
CA SER A 21 -3.77 3.88 17.20
C SER A 21 -4.77 3.75 16.05
N SER A 22 -6.06 3.97 16.32
CA SER A 22 -7.12 3.92 15.30
C SER A 22 -6.86 4.85 14.12
N HIS A 23 -6.33 6.05 14.37
CA HIS A 23 -5.99 7.01 13.32
C HIS A 23 -4.85 6.53 12.42
N THR A 24 -3.82 5.93 13.02
CA THR A 24 -2.71 5.32 12.25
C THR A 24 -3.23 4.12 11.47
N PHE A 25 -4.04 3.26 12.07
CA PHE A 25 -4.66 2.12 11.38
C PHE A 25 -5.44 2.56 10.12
N LEU A 26 -6.36 3.52 10.27
CA LEU A 26 -7.18 4.03 9.16
C LEU A 26 -6.33 4.67 8.07
N SER A 27 -5.24 5.34 8.46
CA SER A 27 -4.31 5.95 7.50
C SER A 27 -3.66 4.89 6.59
N TYR A 28 -3.25 3.75 7.15
CA TYR A 28 -2.67 2.65 6.37
C TYR A 28 -3.71 1.96 5.48
N GLU A 29 -4.92 1.75 5.99
CA GLU A 29 -6.03 1.18 5.23
C GLU A 29 -6.39 2.05 4.02
N ASN A 30 -6.62 3.34 4.23
CA ASN A 30 -6.98 4.28 3.17
C ASN A 30 -5.89 4.41 2.11
N ASP A 31 -4.62 4.39 2.52
CA ASP A 31 -3.50 4.46 1.58
C ASP A 31 -3.39 3.22 0.70
N LEU A 32 -3.51 2.03 1.29
CA LEU A 32 -3.45 0.78 0.53
C LEU A 32 -4.65 0.63 -0.39
N ASN A 33 -5.85 1.02 0.07
CA ASN A 33 -7.04 1.04 -0.79
C ASN A 33 -6.84 1.99 -1.97
N GLY A 34 -6.31 3.20 -1.76
CA GLY A 34 -5.99 4.11 -2.84
C GLY A 34 -5.01 3.53 -3.86
N PHE A 35 -3.99 2.80 -3.40
CA PHE A 35 -3.05 2.12 -4.30
C PHE A 35 -3.68 0.94 -5.06
N ILE A 36 -4.51 0.14 -4.39
CA ILE A 36 -5.25 -0.97 -5.02
C ILE A 36 -6.14 -0.44 -6.14
N ILE A 37 -6.90 0.62 -5.85
CA ILE A 37 -7.82 1.25 -6.83
C ILE A 37 -7.02 1.71 -8.05
N PHE A 38 -5.93 2.46 -7.84
CA PHE A 38 -5.05 2.90 -8.90
C PHE A 38 -4.52 1.72 -9.75
N CYS A 39 -4.00 0.67 -9.11
CA CYS A 39 -3.44 -0.46 -9.86
C CYS A 39 -4.50 -1.23 -10.66
N LYS A 40 -5.73 -1.34 -10.14
CA LYS A 40 -6.84 -1.97 -10.85
C LYS A 40 -7.33 -1.14 -12.02
N GLN A 41 -7.36 0.18 -11.88
CA GLN A 41 -7.84 1.08 -12.93
C GLN A 41 -6.82 1.25 -14.05
N ASP A 42 -5.55 1.44 -13.72
CA ASP A 42 -4.54 1.81 -14.72
C ASP A 42 -3.73 0.62 -15.27
N TYR A 43 -3.74 -0.52 -14.56
CA TYR A 43 -2.93 -1.69 -14.91
C TYR A 43 -3.71 -3.02 -14.84
N GLU A 44 -5.02 -2.99 -14.56
CA GLU A 44 -5.90 -4.16 -14.50
C GLU A 44 -5.41 -5.27 -13.55
N THR A 45 -4.60 -4.92 -12.54
CA THR A 45 -4.01 -5.91 -11.63
C THR A 45 -3.75 -5.31 -10.25
N ASP A 46 -4.10 -6.06 -9.21
CA ASP A 46 -3.59 -5.86 -7.85
C ASP A 46 -2.80 -7.07 -7.37
N LEU A 47 -2.42 -7.96 -8.29
CA LEU A 47 -1.63 -9.14 -7.99
C LEU A 47 -0.22 -8.71 -7.57
N LEU A 48 0.18 -8.99 -6.33
CA LEU A 48 1.41 -8.46 -5.74
C LEU A 48 2.66 -8.74 -6.60
N LYS A 49 2.73 -9.93 -7.21
CA LYS A 49 3.84 -10.33 -8.10
C LYS A 49 3.90 -9.56 -9.43
N ASN A 50 2.80 -8.94 -9.84
CA ASN A 50 2.72 -8.16 -11.07
C ASN A 50 2.96 -6.67 -10.82
N ILE A 51 3.09 -6.24 -9.55
CA ILE A 51 3.35 -4.84 -9.22
C ILE A 51 4.83 -4.55 -9.32
N LEU A 52 5.20 -3.72 -10.31
CA LEU A 52 6.58 -3.29 -10.54
C LEU A 52 6.85 -1.92 -9.92
N HIS A 53 8.14 -1.59 -9.78
CA HIS A 53 8.57 -0.25 -9.33
C HIS A 53 7.97 0.89 -10.17
N LEU A 54 7.76 0.66 -11.47
CA LEU A 54 7.14 1.63 -12.37
C LEU A 54 5.71 1.97 -11.95
N HIS A 55 4.91 1.00 -11.49
CA HIS A 55 3.53 1.24 -11.05
C HIS A 55 3.50 2.12 -9.80
N ILE A 56 4.44 1.89 -8.86
CA ILE A 56 4.57 2.74 -7.66
C ILE A 56 4.98 4.17 -8.04
N ARG A 57 5.93 4.34 -8.96
CA ARG A 57 6.33 5.67 -9.44
C ARG A 57 5.18 6.39 -10.14
N SER A 58 4.44 5.67 -10.98
CA SER A 58 3.29 6.22 -11.70
C SER A 58 2.19 6.67 -10.73
N TRP A 59 1.94 5.90 -9.67
CA TRP A 59 1.01 6.32 -8.62
C TRP A 59 1.48 7.57 -7.87
N ILE A 60 2.78 7.68 -7.58
CA ILE A 60 3.33 8.88 -6.94
C ILE A 60 3.12 10.11 -7.83
N VAL A 61 3.35 9.97 -9.15
CA VAL A 61 3.11 11.05 -10.12
C VAL A 61 1.64 11.42 -10.21
N SER A 62 0.71 10.45 -10.20
CA SER A 62 -0.72 10.74 -10.22
C SER A 62 -1.15 11.50 -8.95
N LEU A 63 -0.69 11.07 -7.77
CA LEU A 63 -0.96 11.76 -6.51
C LEU A 63 -0.49 13.22 -6.51
N MET A 64 0.68 13.49 -7.08
CA MET A 64 1.22 14.85 -7.21
C MET A 64 0.39 15.68 -8.19
N SER A 65 -0.11 15.07 -9.26
CA SER A 65 -0.99 15.71 -10.25
C SER A 65 -2.37 16.05 -9.65
N ASP A 66 -2.83 15.24 -8.70
CA ASP A 66 -4.08 15.44 -7.94
C ASP A 66 -3.94 16.48 -6.80
N ASN A 67 -2.88 17.29 -6.79
CA ASN A 67 -2.60 18.30 -5.76
C ASN A 67 -2.51 17.75 -4.32
N ASN A 68 -2.15 16.47 -4.14
CA ASN A 68 -1.88 15.96 -2.79
C ASN A 68 -0.64 16.67 -2.22
N SER A 69 -0.70 17.01 -0.94
CA SER A 69 0.46 17.60 -0.25
C SER A 69 1.63 16.61 -0.22
N VAL A 70 2.86 17.14 -0.23
CA VAL A 70 4.10 16.36 -0.11
C VAL A 70 4.09 15.46 1.13
N VAL A 71 3.51 15.95 2.24
CA VAL A 71 3.35 15.18 3.48
C VAL A 71 2.44 13.96 3.26
N THR A 72 1.32 14.12 2.56
CA THR A 72 0.40 13.02 2.23
C THR A 72 1.05 12.01 1.30
N VAL A 73 1.78 12.46 0.27
CA VAL A 73 2.50 11.58 -0.65
C VAL A 73 3.57 10.77 0.10
N ASN A 74 4.38 11.42 0.94
CA ASN A 74 5.40 10.74 1.75
C ASN A 74 4.81 9.73 2.73
N ARG A 75 3.64 10.02 3.30
CA ARG A 75 2.89 9.09 4.16
C ARG A 75 2.45 7.85 3.36
N LYS A 76 1.87 8.03 2.18
CA LYS A 76 1.48 6.93 1.26
C LYS A 76 2.66 6.06 0.84
N ILE A 77 3.81 6.66 0.52
CA ILE A 77 5.05 5.94 0.22
C ILE A 77 5.51 5.12 1.44
N SER A 78 5.46 5.71 2.64
CA SER A 78 5.83 5.03 3.88
C SER A 78 4.90 3.84 4.19
N THR A 79 3.61 3.98 3.92
CA THR A 79 2.63 2.89 4.00
C THR A 79 3.03 1.74 3.08
N LEU A 80 3.30 2.00 1.80
CA LEU A 80 3.73 0.96 0.86
C LEU A 80 5.02 0.28 1.33
N ARG A 81 6.04 1.03 1.74
CA ARG A 81 7.30 0.46 2.23
C ARG A 81 7.07 -0.49 3.41
N THR A 82 6.22 -0.12 4.36
CA THR A 82 5.90 -0.96 5.51
C THR A 82 5.11 -2.20 5.11
N PHE A 83 4.14 -2.07 4.20
CA PHE A 83 3.38 -3.18 3.66
C PHE A 83 4.27 -4.20 2.93
N TYR A 84 5.12 -3.76 1.99
CA TYR A 84 6.02 -4.66 1.26
C TYR A 84 7.03 -5.34 2.19
N LYS A 85 7.57 -4.63 3.19
CA LYS A 85 8.45 -5.25 4.21
C LYS A 85 7.71 -6.30 5.05
N TRP A 86 6.43 -6.09 5.36
CA TRP A 86 5.62 -7.08 6.03
C TRP A 86 5.34 -8.28 5.11
N ALA A 87 4.97 -8.03 3.86
CA ALA A 87 4.65 -9.06 2.88
C ALA A 87 5.85 -9.98 2.60
N LEU A 88 7.05 -9.39 2.47
CA LEU A 88 8.31 -10.14 2.33
C LEU A 88 8.57 -11.03 3.55
N ARG A 89 8.42 -10.49 4.77
CA ARG A 89 8.62 -11.25 6.02
C ARG A 89 7.63 -12.40 6.21
N LYS A 90 6.42 -12.29 5.66
CA LYS A 90 5.40 -13.36 5.68
C LYS A 90 5.52 -14.31 4.48
N GLY A 91 6.46 -14.09 3.56
CA GLY A 91 6.67 -14.94 2.38
C GLY A 91 5.67 -14.73 1.24
N TYR A 92 4.95 -13.59 1.21
CA TYR A 92 3.98 -13.30 0.15
C TYR A 92 4.61 -12.73 -1.13
N THR A 93 5.86 -12.28 -1.07
CA THR A 93 6.67 -11.81 -2.21
C THR A 93 8.13 -12.16 -1.99
N THR A 94 8.90 -12.27 -3.07
CA THR A 94 10.28 -12.81 -3.06
C THR A 94 11.39 -11.84 -3.42
N THR A 95 11.10 -10.65 -3.97
CA THR A 95 11.95 -9.44 -4.09
C THR A 95 11.31 -8.55 -5.15
#